data_AF-A0A7Y0BIG1-F1
#
_entry.id   AF-A0A7Y0BIG1-F1
#
_cell.length_a   1.000
_cell.length_b   1.000
_cell.length_c   1.000
_cell.angle_alpha   90.00
_cell.angle_beta   90.00
_cell.angle_gamma   90.00
#
_symmetry.space_group_name_H-M   'P 1'
#
loop_
_entity.id
_entity.type
_entity.pdbx_description
1 polymer ?
#
loop_
_entity_poly.entity_id
_entity_poly.type
_entity_poly.pdbx_seq_one_letter_code
_entity_poly.pdbx_strand_id
1 'polypeptide(L)' 'ETTLTVEANILICPNLEAANILFNVLKVTGGEGITIGPILLGAAATAHVLTPSATVRRILNMTALAVANASSVA' A
#
# COMPACT_ATOMS: atom_id res chain seq x y z
N GLU A 1 -22.29 6.72 18.07
CA GLU A 1 -22.58 5.83 16.93
C GLU A 1 -21.46 5.95 15.91
N THR A 2 -21.16 4.89 15.18
CA THR A 2 -20.12 4.92 14.14
C THR A 2 -20.70 5.51 12.85
N THR A 3 -19.86 6.13 12.01
CA THR A 3 -20.26 6.63 10.67
C THR A 3 -20.13 5.56 9.59
N LEU A 4 -19.69 4.35 9.96
CA LEU A 4 -19.47 3.26 9.02
C LEU A 4 -20.79 2.54 8.72
N THR A 5 -21.14 2.48 7.45
CA THR A 5 -22.34 1.79 6.96
C THR A 5 -22.07 0.33 6.59
N VAL A 6 -20.81 -0.04 6.36
CA VAL A 6 -20.35 -1.36 5.91
C VAL A 6 -19.01 -1.70 6.59
N GLU A 7 -18.53 -2.93 6.38
CA GLU A 7 -17.21 -3.39 6.80
C GLU A 7 -16.08 -2.44 6.36
N ALA A 8 -15.14 -2.19 7.26
CA ALA A 8 -14.02 -1.31 7.01
C ALA A 8 -13.02 -1.96 6.04
N ASN A 9 -12.66 -1.23 4.98
CA ASN A 9 -11.65 -1.62 3.99
C ASN A 9 -10.36 -0.79 4.07
N ILE A 10 -10.34 0.24 4.92
CA ILE A 10 -9.18 1.11 5.16
C ILE A 10 -8.84 1.09 6.64
N LEU A 11 -7.62 0.67 6.97
CA LEU A 11 -7.14 0.54 8.33
C LEU A 11 -6.12 1.65 8.63
N ILE A 12 -6.57 2.72 9.27
CA ILE A 12 -5.69 3.81 9.73
C ILE A 12 -5.08 3.40 11.07
N CYS A 13 -3.75 3.28 11.10
CA CYS A 13 -3.03 2.86 12.30
C CYS A 13 -2.60 4.07 13.15
N PRO A 14 -2.56 3.92 14.49
CA PRO A 14 -2.25 5.03 15.40
C PRO A 14 -0.78 5.46 15.40
N ASN A 15 0.14 4.57 15.02
CA ASN A 15 1.56 4.83 14.91
C ASN A 15 2.23 3.85 13.92
N LEU A 16 3.52 4.06 13.66
CA LEU A 16 4.31 3.30 12.70
C LEU A 16 4.50 1.84 13.15
N GLU A 17 4.70 1.61 14.44
CA GLU A 17 4.92 0.30 15.02
C GLU A 17 3.67 -0.58 14.83
N ALA A 18 2.49 -0.05 15.19
CA ALA A 18 1.21 -0.72 14.99
C ALA A 18 0.96 -1.00 13.51
N ALA A 19 1.24 -0.04 12.63
CA ALA A 19 1.10 -0.22 11.18
C ALA A 19 1.99 -1.35 10.66
N ASN A 20 3.27 -1.36 11.06
CA ASN A 20 4.23 -2.35 10.59
C ASN A 20 3.94 -3.75 11.15
N ILE A 21 3.54 -3.85 12.43
CA ILE A 21 3.11 -5.12 13.03
C ILE A 21 1.89 -5.65 12.31
N LEU A 22 0.83 -4.84 12.19
CA LEU A 22 -0.43 -5.24 11.54
C LEU A 22 -0.20 -5.66 10.09
N PHE A 23 0.60 -4.89 9.33
CA PHE A 23 0.97 -5.22 7.96
C PHE A 23 1.62 -6.60 7.85
N ASN A 24 2.60 -6.89 8.71
CA ASN A 24 3.29 -8.18 8.67
C ASN A 24 2.38 -9.32 9.15
N VAL A 25 1.53 -9.10 10.14
CA VAL A 25 0.52 -10.08 10.57
C VAL A 25 -0.41 -10.41 9.40
N LEU A 26 -1.03 -9.41 8.77
CA LEU A 26 -1.92 -9.60 7.62
C LEU A 26 -1.22 -10.29 6.45
N LYS A 27 0.05 -9.98 6.20
CA LYS A 27 0.84 -10.63 5.17
C LYS A 27 1.03 -12.13 5.43
N VAL A 28 1.16 -12.55 6.68
CA VAL A 28 1.38 -13.95 7.07
C VAL A 28 0.07 -14.71 7.24
N THR A 29 -0.95 -14.08 7.82
CA THR A 29 -2.25 -14.73 8.13
C THR A 29 -3.25 -14.64 6.98
N GLY A 30 -3.15 -13.62 6.13
CA GLY A 30 -4.12 -13.30 5.07
C GLY A 30 -4.02 -14.15 3.80
N GLY A 31 -3.16 -15.18 3.78
CA GLY A 31 -3.10 -16.28 2.80
C GLY A 31 -2.90 -15.90 1.32
N GLU A 32 -3.91 -15.26 0.72
CA GLU A 32 -4.03 -15.00 -0.71
C GLU A 32 -3.85 -13.51 -1.08
N GLY A 33 -3.67 -12.63 -0.09
CA GLY A 33 -3.47 -11.20 -0.33
C GLY A 33 -2.15 -10.89 -1.05
N ILE A 34 -2.22 -10.38 -2.28
CA ILE A 34 -1.04 -9.85 -2.98
C ILE A 34 -0.62 -8.54 -2.31
N THR A 35 0.49 -8.57 -1.58
CA THR A 35 1.05 -7.36 -0.98
C THR A 35 1.64 -6.45 -2.05
N ILE A 36 1.06 -5.25 -2.20
CA ILE A 36 1.63 -4.16 -2.99
C ILE A 36 2.42 -3.24 -2.05
N GLY A 37 3.66 -2.94 -2.43
CA GLY A 37 4.67 -2.32 -1.57
C GLY A 37 4.36 -0.87 -1.20
N PRO A 38 5.12 -0.28 -0.25
CA PRO A 38 4.77 0.99 0.35
C PRO A 38 4.59 2.06 -0.72
N ILE A 39 3.40 2.65 -0.73
CA ILE A 39 2.99 3.70 -1.67
C ILE A 39 3.17 5.03 -0.96
N LEU A 40 4.05 5.87 -1.49
CA LEU A 40 4.15 7.24 -1.02
C LEU A 40 2.95 8.04 -1.54
N LEU A 41 2.33 8.80 -0.64
CA LEU A 41 1.22 9.68 -0.92
C LEU A 41 1.62 11.13 -0.59
N GLY A 42 1.02 12.10 -1.27
CA GLY A 42 1.23 13.54 -1.01
C GLY A 42 2.49 14.15 -1.63
N ALA A 43 3.21 13.43 -2.50
CA ALA A 43 4.32 13.99 -3.28
C ALA A 43 3.79 14.85 -4.44
N ALA A 44 4.56 15.87 -4.86
CA ALA A 44 4.20 16.74 -5.98
C ALA A 44 4.22 16.02 -7.35
N ALA A 45 4.97 14.92 -7.45
CA ALA A 45 5.04 14.04 -8.60
C ALA A 45 5.16 12.58 -8.13
N THR A 46 4.84 11.63 -9.00
CA THR A 46 4.79 10.22 -8.62
C THR A 46 6.17 9.64 -8.31
N ALA A 47 6.41 9.29 -7.06
CA ALA A 47 7.63 8.66 -6.59
C ALA A 47 7.30 7.56 -5.58
N HIS A 48 7.91 6.38 -5.72
CA HIS A 48 7.68 5.24 -4.82
C HIS A 48 9.00 4.56 -4.46
N VAL A 49 9.11 4.05 -3.23
CA VAL A 49 10.33 3.41 -2.72
C VAL A 49 10.19 1.89 -2.78
N LEU A 50 11.17 1.24 -3.40
CA LEU A 50 11.28 -0.21 -3.47
C LEU A 50 12.39 -0.71 -2.55
N THR A 51 12.19 -1.91 -1.99
CA THR A 51 13.25 -2.62 -1.25
C THR A 51 14.12 -3.42 -2.22
N PRO A 52 15.43 -3.61 -1.95
CA PRO A 52 16.30 -4.42 -2.81
C PRO A 52 15.83 -5.88 -2.99
N SER A 53 15.05 -6.38 -2.05
CA SER A 53 14.41 -7.70 -2.09
C SER A 53 13.14 -7.78 -2.97
N ALA A 54 12.80 -6.71 -3.69
CA ALA A 54 11.61 -6.69 -4.55
C ALA A 54 11.74 -7.69 -5.71
N THR A 55 10.68 -8.48 -5.92
CA THR A 55 10.58 -9.39 -7.07
C THR A 55 10.23 -8.61 -8.34
N VAL A 56 10.49 -9.20 -9.51
CA VAL A 56 10.12 -8.62 -10.81
C VAL A 56 8.64 -8.23 -10.86
N ARG A 57 7.75 -9.10 -10.35
CA ARG A 57 6.31 -8.81 -10.28
C ARG A 57 6.00 -7.55 -9.46
N ARG A 58 6.71 -7.35 -8.34
CA ARG A 58 6.54 -6.16 -7.50
C ARG A 58 7.02 -4.90 -8.20
N ILE A 59 8.13 -4.98 -8.94
CA ILE A 59 8.63 -3.86 -9.75
C ILE A 59 7.59 -3.49 -10.81
N LEU A 60 7.11 -4.46 -11.60
CA LEU A 60 6.10 -4.23 -12.63
C LEU A 60 4.82 -3.60 -12.08
N ASN A 61 4.29 -4.14 -10.97
CA ASN A 61 3.09 -3.60 -10.34
C ASN A 61 3.30 -2.16 -9.85
N MET A 62 4.46 -1.85 -9.27
CA MET A 62 4.76 -0.50 -8.77
C MET A 62 4.99 0.49 -9.91
N THR A 63 5.56 0.07 -11.04
CA THR A 63 5.65 0.89 -12.24
C THR A 63 4.26 1.17 -12.83
N ALA A 64 3.39 0.16 -12.92
CA ALA A 64 2.02 0.34 -13.40
C ALA A 64 1.25 1.32 -12.51
N LEU A 65 1.37 1.19 -11.19
CA LEU A 65 0.79 2.13 -10.22
C LEU A 65 1.35 3.55 -10.41
N ALA A 66 2.66 3.69 -10.60
CA ALA A 66 3.28 5.00 -10.79
C ALA A 66 2.76 5.72 -12.04
N VAL A 67 2.60 4.99 -13.14
CA VAL A 67 2.04 5.54 -14.39
C VAL A 67 0.57 5.94 -14.21
N ALA A 68 -0.22 5.10 -13.53
CA ALA A 68 -1.63 5.40 -13.26
C ALA A 68 -1.78 6.68 -12.43
N ASN A 69 -1.00 6.83 -11.36
CA ASN A 69 -0.99 8.02 -10.51
C ASN A 69 -0.48 9.27 -11.25
N ALA A 70 0.54 9.13 -12.11
CA ALA A 70 1.02 10.24 -12.93
C ALA A 70 -0.05 10.71 -13.93
N SER A 71 -0.82 9.76 -14.48
CA SER A 71 -1.86 10.05 -15.49
C SER A 71 -3.12 10.65 -14.88
N SER A 72 -3.41 10.42 -13.59
CA SER A 72 -4.59 10.96 -12.90
C SER A 72 -4.42 12.38 -12.37
N VAL A 73 -3.19 12.90 -12.35
CA VAL A 73 -2.86 14.29 -11.93
C VAL A 73 -2.85 15.25 -13.14
N ALA A 74 -3.05 14.74 -14.36
CA ALA A 74 -3.33 15.53 -15.56
C ALA A 74 -4.84 15.73 -15.76
#